data_AF-R6YY47-F1
#
_entry.id   AF-R6YY47-F1
#
_cell.length_a   1.000
_cell.length_b   1.000
_cell.length_c   1.000
_cell.angle_alpha   90.00
_cell.angle_beta   90.00
_cell.angle_gamma   90.00
#
_symmetry.space_group_name_H-M   'P 1'
#
loop_
_entity.id
_entity.type
_entity.pdbx_description
1 polymer ?
#
loop_
_entity_poly.entity_id
_entity_poly.type
_entity_poly.pdbx_seq_one_letter_code
_entity_poly.pdbx_strand_id
1 'polypeptide(L)'
;MLKVYISGPITGTDDYMERFTKAEYDLRRKGYEVINPAAVNQNLPASTTWEQYMEMSLCMLKMCNAIYMLKGWRKSAGAALEYCEAKGKDYEIMEEMTETQEVTEDKKVIEEKDREYRQQRELQKFKQYFSHIRRKGSDLLWNWLEVNGFFTAPASTKYHGSYPGGLLKHSNNVYQRLVHLTAEEEKRVGKSAKHYYLETIAIVAILHDVCKMDLYKQEESGQQDEDEKPQYTYQNDFPIGHGEKSVIQIMRFISLTNEEILAIRWHMGGFDDAVRGGSRDMNNAFGKSKLAVMLHLADMMATYLDEREA
;
A
#
# COMPACT_ATOMS: atom_id res chain seq x y z
N MET A 1 26.23 17.98 -9.40
CA MET A 1 25.28 16.89 -9.08
C MET A 1 24.90 16.23 -10.38
N LEU A 2 25.01 14.91 -10.48
CA LEU A 2 24.68 14.17 -11.69
C LEU A 2 23.17 14.05 -11.83
N LYS A 3 22.66 14.35 -13.02
CA LYS A 3 21.26 14.28 -13.39
C LYS A 3 21.10 13.14 -14.39
N VAL A 4 20.44 12.08 -13.94
CA VAL A 4 20.43 10.76 -14.58
C VAL A 4 19.07 10.52 -15.25
N TYR A 5 19.11 10.17 -16.54
CA TYR A 5 17.94 9.69 -17.29
C TYR A 5 17.85 8.16 -17.21
N ILE A 6 16.68 7.58 -16.93
CA ILE A 6 16.51 6.12 -16.93
C ILE A 6 16.05 5.65 -18.31
N SER A 7 16.71 4.63 -18.85
CA SER A 7 16.39 4.07 -20.17
C SER A 7 16.24 2.54 -20.10
N GLY A 8 15.22 1.99 -20.75
CA GLY A 8 14.93 0.55 -20.68
C GLY A 8 13.83 0.08 -21.64
N PRO A 9 13.57 -1.23 -21.71
CA PRO A 9 12.47 -1.77 -22.51
C PRO A 9 11.10 -1.40 -21.91
N ILE A 10 10.18 -0.99 -22.77
CA ILE A 10 8.79 -0.65 -22.42
C ILE A 10 7.83 -1.50 -23.26
N THR A 11 7.91 -1.40 -24.59
CA THR A 11 7.05 -2.17 -25.50
C THR A 11 7.25 -3.68 -25.27
N GLY A 12 6.17 -4.39 -24.95
CA GLY A 12 6.18 -5.84 -24.71
C GLY A 12 6.81 -6.25 -23.37
N THR A 13 6.94 -5.34 -22.41
CA THR A 13 7.44 -5.60 -21.05
C THR A 13 6.34 -5.27 -20.05
N ASP A 14 5.70 -6.28 -19.46
CA ASP A 14 4.52 -6.09 -18.59
C ASP A 14 4.84 -5.32 -17.30
N ASP A 15 6.06 -5.49 -16.77
CA ASP A 15 6.53 -4.92 -15.50
C ASP A 15 7.35 -3.62 -15.68
N TYR A 16 7.32 -3.00 -16.86
CA TYR A 16 8.20 -1.86 -17.15
C TYR A 16 8.05 -0.72 -16.13
N MET A 17 6.82 -0.36 -15.75
CA MET A 17 6.59 0.70 -14.75
C MET A 17 7.25 0.38 -13.41
N GLU A 18 7.21 -0.88 -12.98
CA GLU A 18 7.85 -1.31 -11.73
C GLU A 18 9.36 -1.19 -11.82
N ARG A 19 9.94 -1.60 -12.95
CA ARG A 19 11.39 -1.56 -13.21
C ARG A 19 11.93 -0.13 -13.25
N PHE A 20 11.25 0.77 -13.96
CA PHE A 20 11.62 2.19 -14.02
C PHE A 20 11.46 2.86 -12.65
N THR A 21 10.37 2.57 -11.91
CA THR A 21 10.15 3.10 -10.56
C THR A 21 11.22 2.63 -9.58
N LYS A 22 11.63 1.36 -9.66
CA LYS A 22 12.71 0.81 -8.84
C LYS A 22 14.04 1.51 -9.12
N ALA A 23 14.41 1.65 -10.39
CA ALA A 23 15.67 2.32 -10.76
C ALA A 23 15.68 3.80 -10.37
N GLU A 24 14.55 4.49 -10.47
CA GLU A 24 14.43 5.88 -10.00
C GLU A 24 14.71 6.00 -8.51
N TYR A 25 14.13 5.10 -7.72
CA TYR A 25 14.39 5.01 -6.30
C TYR A 25 15.87 4.75 -6.00
N ASP A 26 16.47 3.73 -6.61
CA ASP A 26 17.86 3.33 -6.37
C ASP A 26 18.86 4.44 -6.72
N LEU A 27 18.61 5.18 -7.80
CA LEU A 27 19.46 6.29 -8.21
C LEU A 27 19.30 7.52 -7.31
N ARG A 28 18.07 7.88 -6.93
CA ARG A 28 17.84 9.00 -6.00
C ARG A 28 18.53 8.77 -4.65
N ARG A 29 18.56 7.52 -4.18
CA ARG A 29 19.28 7.13 -2.95
C ARG A 29 20.79 7.33 -3.01
N LYS A 30 21.37 7.20 -4.21
CA LYS A 30 22.80 7.47 -4.46
C LYS A 30 23.10 8.97 -4.58
N GLY A 31 22.11 9.84 -4.37
CA GLY A 31 22.25 11.29 -4.44
C GLY A 31 22.13 11.87 -5.85
N TYR A 32 21.62 11.09 -6.80
CA TYR A 32 21.36 11.57 -8.16
C TYR A 32 20.04 12.32 -8.25
N GLU A 33 20.02 13.38 -9.06
CA GLU A 33 18.76 13.91 -9.59
C GLU A 33 18.31 13.00 -10.73
N VAL A 34 17.05 12.57 -10.76
CA VAL A 34 16.62 11.52 -11.69
C VAL A 34 15.43 11.96 -12.52
N ILE A 35 15.51 11.72 -13.84
CA ILE A 35 14.37 11.80 -14.75
C ILE A 35 13.93 10.40 -15.13
N ASN A 36 12.70 10.05 -14.76
CA ASN A 36 12.04 8.81 -15.11
C ASN A 36 11.05 9.05 -16.27
N PRO A 37 11.41 8.69 -17.52
CA PRO A 37 10.54 8.94 -18.67
C PRO A 37 9.24 8.13 -18.61
N ALA A 38 9.25 6.92 -18.01
CA ALA A 38 8.04 6.11 -17.88
C ALA A 38 6.99 6.80 -16.99
N ALA A 39 7.42 7.39 -15.87
CA ALA A 39 6.54 8.14 -14.97
C ALA A 39 6.06 9.48 -15.57
N VAL A 40 6.90 10.15 -16.37
CA VAL A 40 6.52 11.42 -17.02
C VAL A 40 5.57 11.19 -18.19
N ASN A 41 5.90 10.24 -19.07
CA ASN A 41 5.17 10.00 -20.31
C ASN A 41 3.90 9.16 -20.12
N GLN A 42 3.62 8.60 -18.94
CA GLN A 42 2.38 7.86 -18.68
C GLN A 42 1.10 8.70 -18.89
N ASN A 43 1.21 10.03 -18.86
CA ASN A 43 0.10 10.95 -19.03
C ASN A 43 -0.10 11.39 -20.49
N LEU A 44 0.69 10.88 -21.43
CA LEU A 44 0.52 11.19 -22.85
C LEU A 44 -0.78 10.56 -23.39
N PRO A 45 -1.45 11.19 -24.39
CA PRO A 45 -2.63 10.63 -25.00
C PRO A 45 -2.43 9.20 -25.52
N ALA A 46 -3.46 8.37 -25.46
CA ALA A 46 -3.40 7.00 -25.99
C ALA A 46 -3.11 6.93 -27.51
N SER A 47 -3.32 8.04 -28.23
CA SER A 47 -3.00 8.19 -29.66
C SER A 47 -1.54 8.56 -29.94
N THR A 48 -0.70 8.73 -28.91
CA THR A 48 0.70 9.10 -29.08
C THR A 48 1.45 8.01 -29.83
N THR A 49 2.09 8.38 -30.93
CA THR A 49 2.88 7.44 -31.73
C THR A 49 4.22 7.14 -31.06
N TRP A 50 4.88 6.06 -31.48
CA TRP A 50 6.20 5.71 -30.99
C TRP A 50 7.22 6.83 -31.25
N GLU A 51 7.15 7.49 -32.41
CA GLU A 51 8.04 8.60 -32.79
C GLU A 51 7.83 9.81 -31.87
N GLN A 52 6.58 10.17 -31.59
CA GLN A 52 6.25 11.27 -30.67
C GLN A 52 6.72 10.96 -29.23
N TYR A 53 6.56 9.71 -28.79
CA TYR A 53 7.08 9.27 -27.49
C TYR A 53 8.61 9.43 -27.45
N MET A 54 9.30 8.99 -28.50
CA MET A 54 10.76 9.11 -28.58
C MET A 54 11.25 10.56 -28.62
N GLU A 55 10.55 11.47 -29.30
CA GLU A 55 10.88 12.90 -29.29
C GLU A 55 10.84 13.50 -27.87
N MET A 56 9.80 13.15 -27.10
CA MET A 56 9.67 13.57 -25.69
C MET A 56 10.78 12.97 -24.82
N SER A 57 11.06 11.68 -24.99
CA SER A 57 12.14 10.98 -24.31
C SER A 57 13.52 11.60 -24.57
N LEU A 58 13.83 11.92 -25.84
CA LEU A 58 15.09 12.55 -26.20
C LEU A 58 15.19 13.99 -25.67
N CYS A 59 14.08 14.73 -25.58
CA CYS A 59 14.05 16.04 -24.92
C CYS A 59 14.36 15.94 -23.42
N MET A 60 13.80 14.95 -22.73
CA MET A 60 14.10 14.68 -21.33
C MET A 60 15.57 14.26 -21.13
N LEU A 61 16.10 13.38 -21.99
CA LEU A 61 17.50 12.99 -21.96
C LEU A 61 18.44 14.20 -22.13
N LYS A 62 18.09 15.17 -23.00
CA LYS A 62 18.86 16.40 -23.18
C LYS A 62 18.98 17.27 -21.93
N MET A 63 18.10 17.09 -20.94
CA MET A 63 18.15 17.79 -19.66
C MET A 63 19.06 17.11 -18.63
N CYS A 64 19.62 15.94 -18.97
CA CYS A 64 20.48 15.12 -18.13
C CYS A 64 21.94 15.21 -18.58
N ASN A 65 22.85 14.70 -17.73
CA ASN A 65 24.27 14.53 -18.04
C ASN A 65 24.75 13.09 -17.80
N ALA A 66 23.83 12.19 -17.44
CA ALA A 66 24.06 10.76 -17.29
C ALA A 66 22.83 9.97 -17.76
N ILE A 67 23.04 8.72 -18.16
CA ILE A 67 21.99 7.77 -18.53
C ILE A 67 22.18 6.45 -17.77
N TYR A 68 21.10 5.91 -17.22
CA TYR A 68 21.08 4.61 -16.53
C TYR A 68 20.28 3.59 -17.34
N MET A 69 20.97 2.58 -17.84
CA MET A 69 20.44 1.58 -18.76
C MET A 69 19.94 0.34 -18.02
N LEU A 70 18.64 0.07 -18.07
CA LEU A 70 18.01 -1.10 -17.46
C LEU A 70 18.34 -2.39 -18.20
N LYS A 71 18.23 -3.51 -17.48
CA LYS A 71 18.47 -4.86 -18.01
C LYS A 71 17.70 -5.12 -19.30
N GLY A 72 18.38 -5.66 -20.31
CA GLY A 72 17.75 -5.94 -21.60
C GLY A 72 17.55 -4.72 -22.50
N TRP A 73 18.07 -3.54 -22.14
CA TRP A 73 18.04 -2.33 -22.99
C TRP A 73 18.55 -2.56 -24.41
N ARG A 74 19.54 -3.46 -24.59
CA ARG A 74 20.13 -3.80 -25.90
C ARG A 74 19.13 -4.41 -26.89
N LYS A 75 17.98 -4.91 -26.41
CA LYS A 75 16.89 -5.45 -27.22
C LYS A 75 15.75 -4.43 -27.45
N SER A 76 15.81 -3.26 -26.83
CA SER A 76 14.82 -2.19 -26.97
C SER A 76 15.31 -1.17 -27.99
N ALA A 77 14.55 -1.00 -29.08
CA ALA A 77 14.88 -0.01 -30.11
C ALA A 77 14.93 1.43 -29.54
N GLY A 78 13.99 1.78 -28.65
CA GLY A 78 13.98 3.09 -27.99
C GLY A 78 15.18 3.31 -27.08
N ALA A 79 15.50 2.33 -26.24
CA ALA A 79 16.65 2.44 -25.33
C ALA A 79 17.99 2.48 -26.08
N ALA A 80 18.10 1.75 -27.21
CA ALA A 80 19.27 1.81 -28.07
C ALA A 80 19.46 3.20 -28.71
N LEU A 81 18.37 3.87 -29.10
CA LEU A 81 18.43 5.25 -29.60
C LEU A 81 18.89 6.24 -28.52
N GLU A 82 18.32 6.13 -27.31
CA GLU A 82 18.70 6.97 -26.16
C GLU A 82 20.18 6.76 -25.78
N TYR A 83 20.66 5.52 -25.81
CA TYR A 83 22.07 5.18 -25.61
C TYR A 83 22.97 5.85 -26.67
N CYS A 84 22.61 5.78 -27.95
CA CYS A 84 23.37 6.39 -29.02
C CYS A 84 23.43 7.92 -28.87
N GLU A 85 22.32 8.56 -28.53
CA GLU A 85 22.25 10.01 -28.26
C GLU A 85 23.14 10.39 -27.06
N ALA A 86 23.04 9.65 -25.94
CA ALA A 86 23.85 9.89 -24.75
C ALA A 86 25.35 9.71 -25.02
N LYS A 87 25.72 8.66 -25.76
CA LYS A 87 27.10 8.38 -26.16
C LYS A 87 27.65 9.46 -27.10
N GLY A 88 26.85 9.95 -28.04
CA GLY A 88 27.25 11.03 -28.95
C GLY A 88 27.48 12.38 -28.25
N LYS A 89 27.01 12.52 -26.99
CA LYS A 89 27.13 13.72 -26.17
C LYS A 89 28.07 13.55 -24.97
N ASP A 90 28.82 12.45 -24.92
CA ASP A 90 29.74 12.12 -23.82
C ASP A 90 29.07 12.12 -22.43
N TYR A 91 27.81 11.67 -22.35
CA TYR A 91 27.14 11.49 -21.06
C TYR A 91 27.76 10.33 -20.27
N GLU A 92 27.65 10.38 -18.94
CA GLU A 92 28.01 9.24 -18.11
C GLU A 92 27.03 8.09 -18.34
N ILE A 93 27.55 6.95 -18.81
CA ILE A 93 26.74 5.76 -19.09
C ILE A 93 26.87 4.80 -17.92
N MET A 94 25.74 4.56 -17.26
CA MET A 94 25.60 3.60 -16.18
C MET A 94 24.73 2.44 -16.68
N GLU A 95 25.10 1.20 -16.39
CA GLU A 95 24.28 0.03 -16.72
C GLU A 95 23.84 -0.69 -15.45
N GLU A 96 22.61 -1.20 -15.44
CA GLU A 96 22.12 -2.11 -14.41
C GLU A 96 22.98 -3.38 -14.44
N MET A 97 23.78 -3.58 -13.39
CA MET A 97 24.72 -4.70 -13.31
C MET A 97 23.96 -6.04 -13.34
N THR A 98 24.40 -6.96 -14.20
CA THR A 98 24.02 -8.38 -14.09
C THR A 98 24.71 -8.98 -12.88
N GLU A 99 23.99 -9.73 -12.05
CA GLU A 99 24.52 -10.47 -10.89
C GLU A 99 25.78 -11.27 -11.26
N THR A 100 26.94 -10.65 -11.07
CA THR A 100 28.26 -11.28 -11.00
C THR A 100 29.24 -10.21 -10.55
N GLN A 101 29.00 -9.67 -9.34
CA GLN A 101 30.00 -9.13 -8.42
C GLN A 101 29.23 -8.65 -7.18
N GLU A 102 29.16 -9.52 -6.17
CA GLU A 102 28.79 -9.13 -4.81
C GLU A 102 29.78 -8.05 -4.35
N VAL A 103 29.31 -6.80 -4.28
CA VAL A 103 29.77 -5.90 -3.23
C VAL A 103 28.88 -6.23 -2.04
N THR A 104 29.50 -6.74 -0.99
CA THR A 104 28.92 -6.99 0.32
C THR A 104 28.40 -5.68 0.92
N GLU A 105 27.24 -5.21 0.46
CA GLU A 105 26.26 -4.62 1.37
C GLU A 105 25.57 -5.82 2.02
N ASP A 106 25.69 -5.94 3.35
CA ASP A 106 25.10 -7.01 4.14
C ASP A 106 23.68 -7.32 3.67
N LYS A 107 23.35 -8.59 3.39
CA LYS A 107 22.00 -9.01 2.98
C LYS A 107 20.92 -8.47 3.95
N LYS A 108 21.26 -8.35 5.24
CA LYS A 108 20.44 -7.71 6.29
C LYS A 108 20.07 -6.25 5.94
N VAL A 109 21.01 -5.46 5.42
CA VAL A 109 20.81 -4.05 5.04
C VAL A 109 19.89 -3.94 3.82
N ILE A 110 20.03 -4.82 2.83
CA ILE A 110 19.14 -4.82 1.64
C ILE A 110 17.71 -5.19 2.04
N GLU A 111 17.53 -6.23 2.85
CA GLU A 111 16.22 -6.66 3.35
C GLU A 111 15.54 -5.60 4.23
N GLU A 112 16.31 -4.90 5.07
CA GLU A 112 15.82 -3.80 5.90
C GLU A 112 15.35 -2.62 5.03
N LYS A 113 16.16 -2.21 4.05
CA LYS A 113 15.81 -1.16 3.09
C LYS A 113 14.57 -1.52 2.25
N ASP A 114 14.42 -2.78 1.86
CA ASP A 114 13.24 -3.27 1.13
C ASP A 114 11.99 -3.27 2.00
N ARG A 115 12.11 -3.63 3.29
CA ARG A 115 11.00 -3.54 4.26
C ARG A 115 10.55 -2.09 4.45
N GLU A 116 11.49 -1.17 4.70
CA GLU A 116 11.19 0.25 4.82
C GLU A 116 10.47 0.79 3.58
N TYR A 117 10.94 0.42 2.40
CA TYR A 117 10.33 0.86 1.15
C TYR A 117 8.90 0.33 0.96
N ARG A 118 8.65 -0.96 1.23
CA ARG A 118 7.29 -1.53 1.21
C ARG A 118 6.38 -0.79 2.20
N GLN A 119 6.87 -0.52 3.40
CA GLN A 119 6.12 0.21 4.41
C GLN A 119 5.79 1.64 3.97
N GLN A 120 6.73 2.36 3.35
CA GLN A 120 6.49 3.68 2.79
C GLN A 120 5.44 3.67 1.67
N ARG A 121 5.45 2.66 0.78
CA ARG A 121 4.42 2.53 -0.26
C ARG A 121 3.04 2.30 0.34
N GLU A 122 2.92 1.42 1.32
CA GLU A 122 1.65 1.17 2.01
C GLU A 122 1.16 2.40 2.77
N LEU A 123 2.07 3.16 3.39
CA LEU A 123 1.72 4.42 4.03
C LEU A 123 1.22 5.46 3.02
N GLN A 124 1.80 5.52 1.83
CA GLN A 124 1.37 6.43 0.78
C GLN A 124 -0.05 6.09 0.27
N LYS A 125 -0.35 4.79 0.08
CA LYS A 125 -1.72 4.33 -0.26
C LYS A 125 -2.70 4.72 0.84
N PHE A 126 -2.35 4.47 2.10
CA PHE A 126 -3.21 4.80 3.23
C PHE A 126 -3.47 6.30 3.33
N LYS A 127 -2.44 7.15 3.14
CA LYS A 127 -2.60 8.62 3.07
C LYS A 127 -3.58 9.03 1.97
N GLN A 128 -3.48 8.42 0.79
CA GLN A 128 -4.40 8.69 -0.31
C GLN A 128 -5.84 8.32 0.09
N TYR A 129 -6.07 7.16 0.70
CA TYR A 129 -7.41 6.74 1.13
C TYR A 129 -7.94 7.61 2.26
N PHE A 130 -7.11 7.93 3.26
CA PHE A 130 -7.45 8.80 4.38
C PHE A 130 -7.82 10.22 3.92
N SER A 131 -7.24 10.70 2.81
CA SER A 131 -7.59 12.02 2.24
C SER A 131 -9.06 12.16 1.81
N HIS A 132 -9.79 11.04 1.68
CA HIS A 132 -11.24 11.06 1.46
C HIS A 132 -12.03 11.40 2.72
N ILE A 133 -11.44 11.31 3.92
CA ILE A 133 -12.07 11.61 5.20
C ILE A 133 -11.99 13.11 5.50
N ARG A 134 -13.09 13.82 5.23
CA ARG A 134 -13.24 15.28 5.34
C ARG A 134 -13.98 15.71 6.61
N ARG A 135 -14.46 14.77 7.42
CA ARG A 135 -15.12 15.06 8.71
C ARG A 135 -14.21 15.87 9.64
N LYS A 136 -14.80 16.84 10.33
CA LYS A 136 -14.11 17.61 11.38
C LYS A 136 -13.52 16.65 12.42
N GLY A 137 -12.23 16.82 12.72
CA GLY A 137 -11.48 15.97 13.64
C GLY A 137 -10.65 14.87 12.97
N SER A 138 -10.68 14.74 11.64
CA SER A 138 -9.83 13.79 10.90
C SER A 138 -8.34 14.04 11.10
N ASP A 139 -7.89 15.29 11.21
CA ASP A 139 -6.48 15.61 11.50
C ASP A 139 -6.02 15.09 12.88
N LEU A 140 -6.90 15.19 13.88
CA LEU A 140 -6.63 14.66 15.23
C LEU A 140 -6.65 13.13 15.23
N LEU A 141 -7.55 12.52 14.45
CA LEU A 141 -7.58 11.08 14.24
C LEU A 141 -6.30 10.59 13.57
N TRP A 142 -5.82 11.28 12.52
CA TRP A 142 -4.55 10.97 11.85
C TRP A 142 -3.39 10.96 12.84
N ASN A 143 -3.26 12.05 13.61
CA ASN A 143 -2.20 12.16 14.62
C ASN A 143 -2.29 11.07 15.69
N TRP A 144 -3.52 10.71 16.10
CA TRP A 144 -3.72 9.62 17.05
C TRP A 144 -3.28 8.26 16.48
N LEU A 145 -3.61 7.94 15.22
CA LEU A 145 -3.14 6.72 14.56
C LEU A 145 -1.61 6.65 14.49
N GLU A 146 -0.96 7.77 14.18
CA GLU A 146 0.50 7.86 14.10
C GLU A 146 1.17 7.63 15.47
N VAL A 147 0.73 8.37 16.50
CA VAL A 147 1.31 8.31 17.84
C VAL A 147 1.07 6.96 18.52
N ASN A 148 -0.05 6.28 18.23
CA ASN A 148 -0.37 4.97 18.81
C ASN A 148 0.14 3.80 17.97
N GLY A 149 0.97 4.05 16.95
CA GLY A 149 1.69 2.99 16.24
C GLY A 149 0.85 2.19 15.24
N PHE A 150 -0.26 2.73 14.72
CA PHE A 150 -1.08 2.04 13.70
C PHE A 150 -0.25 1.56 12.51
N PHE A 151 0.65 2.41 12.02
CA PHE A 151 1.42 2.17 10.79
C PHE A 151 2.55 1.15 10.94
N THR A 152 2.85 0.75 12.17
CA THR A 152 3.88 -0.25 12.50
C THR A 152 3.27 -1.49 13.17
N ALA A 153 2.02 -1.44 13.62
CA ALA A 153 1.34 -2.58 14.23
C ALA A 153 1.17 -3.77 13.27
N PRO A 154 1.33 -5.02 13.74
CA PRO A 154 0.95 -6.21 12.99
C PRO A 154 -0.58 -6.39 12.94
N ALA A 155 -1.08 -7.03 11.88
CA ALA A 155 -2.52 -7.33 11.72
C ALA A 155 -2.99 -8.49 12.61
N SER A 156 -2.05 -9.33 13.07
CA SER A 156 -2.32 -10.48 13.93
C SER A 156 -1.11 -10.83 14.78
N THR A 157 -1.32 -11.47 15.93
CA THR A 157 -0.25 -12.02 16.78
C THR A 157 0.24 -13.39 16.28
N LYS A 158 -0.67 -14.23 15.77
CA LYS A 158 -0.40 -15.65 15.44
C LYS A 158 -0.78 -16.05 14.01
N TYR A 159 -1.47 -15.18 13.28
CA TYR A 159 -1.97 -15.46 11.94
C TYR A 159 -1.31 -14.54 10.90
N HIS A 160 -1.94 -14.38 9.74
CA HIS A 160 -1.44 -13.55 8.64
C HIS A 160 -1.24 -12.09 9.07
N GLY A 161 -0.22 -11.43 8.50
CA GLY A 161 0.12 -10.06 8.85
C GLY A 161 0.82 -9.89 10.21
N SER A 162 1.36 -10.96 10.81
CA SER A 162 2.18 -10.92 12.04
C SER A 162 3.60 -10.41 11.76
N TYR A 163 3.71 -9.19 11.24
CA TYR A 163 4.96 -8.47 11.00
C TYR A 163 4.72 -6.96 11.12
N PRO A 164 5.77 -6.15 11.39
CA PRO A 164 5.63 -4.70 11.50
C PRO A 164 4.98 -4.08 10.25
N GLY A 165 3.93 -3.28 10.44
CA GLY A 165 3.15 -2.66 9.36
C GLY A 165 2.13 -3.58 8.68
N GLY A 166 1.92 -4.80 9.19
CA GLY A 166 0.91 -5.72 8.69
C GLY A 166 -0.51 -5.14 8.75
N LEU A 167 -0.87 -4.42 9.83
CA LEU A 167 -2.20 -3.81 10.01
C LEU A 167 -2.48 -2.74 8.94
N LEU A 168 -1.45 -1.96 8.61
CA LEU A 168 -1.50 -0.95 7.55
C LEU A 168 -1.75 -1.58 6.18
N LYS A 169 -0.97 -2.61 5.81
CA LYS A 169 -1.15 -3.33 4.54
C LYS A 169 -2.54 -3.96 4.46
N HIS A 170 -2.97 -4.61 5.54
CA HIS A 170 -4.29 -5.24 5.63
C HIS A 170 -5.41 -4.23 5.41
N SER A 171 -5.37 -3.10 6.13
CA SER A 171 -6.35 -2.01 5.98
C SER A 171 -6.43 -1.48 4.54
N ASN A 172 -5.29 -1.35 3.85
CA ASN A 172 -5.25 -0.96 2.44
C ASN A 172 -5.88 -2.01 1.51
N ASN A 173 -5.62 -3.30 1.73
CA ASN A 173 -6.22 -4.39 0.97
C ASN A 173 -7.75 -4.40 1.15
N VAL A 174 -8.22 -4.28 2.40
CA VAL A 174 -9.66 -4.20 2.71
C VAL A 174 -10.32 -3.03 1.98
N TYR A 175 -9.65 -1.86 1.94
CA TYR A 175 -10.16 -0.71 1.19
C TYR A 175 -10.33 -1.02 -0.31
N GLN A 176 -9.30 -1.58 -0.94
CA GLN A 176 -9.35 -1.92 -2.37
C GLN A 176 -10.45 -2.95 -2.67
N ARG A 177 -10.57 -3.99 -1.84
CA ARG A 177 -11.63 -5.00 -1.95
C ARG A 177 -13.00 -4.39 -1.76
N LEU A 178 -13.18 -3.51 -0.77
CA LEU A 178 -14.47 -2.87 -0.51
C LEU A 178 -14.91 -1.93 -1.64
N VAL A 179 -13.99 -1.14 -2.20
CA VAL A 179 -14.28 -0.31 -3.39
C VAL A 179 -14.81 -1.19 -4.54
N HIS A 180 -14.15 -2.32 -4.80
CA HIS A 180 -14.58 -3.24 -5.85
C HIS A 180 -15.96 -3.86 -5.56
N LEU A 181 -16.17 -4.38 -4.34
CA LEU A 181 -17.44 -4.99 -3.94
C LEU A 181 -18.62 -4.01 -4.03
N THR A 182 -18.42 -2.77 -3.56
CA THR A 182 -19.46 -1.73 -3.64
C THR A 182 -19.81 -1.39 -5.09
N ALA A 183 -18.80 -1.25 -5.96
CA ALA A 183 -19.01 -0.97 -7.38
C ALA A 183 -19.73 -2.13 -8.12
N GLU A 184 -19.38 -3.38 -7.82
CA GLU A 184 -20.04 -4.56 -8.41
C GLU A 184 -21.49 -4.70 -7.92
N GLU A 185 -21.75 -4.46 -6.63
CA GLU A 185 -23.12 -4.45 -6.10
C GLU A 185 -23.96 -3.32 -6.68
N GLU A 186 -23.36 -2.15 -6.90
CA GLU A 186 -24.01 -1.04 -7.61
C GLU A 186 -24.40 -1.41 -9.03
N LYS A 187 -23.50 -2.05 -9.79
CA LYS A 187 -23.81 -2.55 -11.14
C LYS A 187 -24.91 -3.60 -11.13
N ARG A 188 -24.85 -4.55 -10.18
CA ARG A 188 -25.81 -5.67 -10.08
C ARG A 188 -27.23 -5.19 -9.77
N VAL A 189 -27.37 -4.19 -8.88
CA VAL A 189 -28.69 -3.67 -8.45
C VAL A 189 -29.17 -2.53 -9.36
N GLY A 190 -28.26 -1.84 -10.06
CA GLY A 190 -28.58 -0.74 -10.95
C GLY A 190 -29.07 0.49 -10.19
N LYS A 191 -30.10 1.19 -10.71
CA LYS A 191 -30.58 2.48 -10.17
C LYS A 191 -31.08 2.43 -8.71
N SER A 192 -31.44 1.25 -8.22
CA SER A 192 -31.88 1.04 -6.83
C SER A 192 -30.72 0.76 -5.88
N ALA A 193 -29.48 0.76 -6.38
CA ALA A 193 -28.31 0.57 -5.56
C ALA A 193 -28.13 1.77 -4.63
N LYS A 194 -27.78 1.46 -3.37
CA LYS A 194 -27.31 2.48 -2.45
C LYS A 194 -25.88 2.82 -2.83
N HIS A 195 -25.67 4.07 -3.19
CA HIS A 195 -24.33 4.57 -3.48
C HIS A 195 -23.58 4.90 -2.18
N TYR A 196 -22.35 4.41 -2.06
CA TYR A 196 -21.48 4.73 -0.94
C TYR A 196 -20.36 5.68 -1.39
N TYR A 197 -20.27 6.83 -0.74
CA TYR A 197 -19.18 7.77 -0.99
C TYR A 197 -17.84 7.17 -0.56
N LEU A 198 -16.77 7.56 -1.26
CA LEU A 198 -15.40 7.14 -0.93
C LEU A 198 -15.01 7.46 0.52
N GLU A 199 -15.56 8.53 1.10
CA GLU A 199 -15.37 8.84 2.52
C GLU A 199 -15.88 7.74 3.44
N THR A 200 -17.11 7.25 3.23
CA THR A 200 -17.68 6.15 4.02
C THR A 200 -16.89 4.86 3.83
N ILE A 201 -16.49 4.55 2.59
CA ILE A 201 -15.66 3.39 2.27
C ILE A 201 -14.31 3.49 2.98
N ALA A 202 -13.66 4.66 2.94
CA ALA A 202 -12.41 4.90 3.65
C ALA A 202 -12.59 4.70 5.16
N ILE A 203 -13.56 5.38 5.77
CA ILE A 203 -13.80 5.28 7.21
C ILE A 203 -13.97 3.85 7.67
N VAL A 204 -14.80 3.05 7.00
CA VAL A 204 -15.01 1.67 7.45
C VAL A 204 -13.82 0.78 7.10
N ALA A 205 -13.26 0.86 5.90
CA ALA A 205 -12.24 -0.08 5.48
C ALA A 205 -10.87 0.17 6.14
N ILE A 206 -10.40 1.42 6.20
CA ILE A 206 -9.05 1.68 6.75
C ILE A 206 -9.03 1.87 8.27
N LEU A 207 -10.20 1.96 8.91
CA LEU A 207 -10.30 2.12 10.37
C LEU A 207 -11.04 0.99 11.10
N HIS A 208 -11.61 -0.02 10.42
CA HIS A 208 -12.42 -1.05 11.10
C HIS A 208 -11.67 -1.77 12.24
N ASP A 209 -10.35 -1.85 12.14
CA ASP A 209 -9.51 -2.69 12.98
C ASP A 209 -8.51 -1.89 13.83
N VAL A 210 -8.76 -0.59 14.05
CA VAL A 210 -7.91 0.25 14.92
C VAL A 210 -7.83 -0.27 16.37
N CYS A 211 -8.75 -1.15 16.79
CA CYS A 211 -8.69 -1.82 18.07
C CYS A 211 -7.38 -2.61 18.30
N LYS A 212 -6.68 -3.00 17.22
CA LYS A 212 -5.42 -3.77 17.29
C LYS A 212 -4.18 -2.93 17.60
N MET A 213 -4.27 -1.60 17.66
CA MET A 213 -3.11 -0.76 17.99
C MET A 213 -2.59 -0.94 19.42
N ASP A 214 -3.47 -1.17 20.38
CA ASP A 214 -3.11 -1.27 21.81
C ASP A 214 -2.38 -2.58 22.15
N LEU A 215 -2.12 -3.46 21.18
CA LEU A 215 -1.80 -4.87 21.44
C LEU A 215 -0.31 -5.21 21.44
N TYR A 216 0.61 -4.25 21.24
CA TYR A 216 1.98 -4.58 20.87
C TYR A 216 3.02 -3.73 21.60
N LYS A 217 3.46 -4.20 22.78
CA LYS A 217 4.76 -3.82 23.34
C LYS A 217 5.76 -4.90 22.95
N GLN A 218 6.81 -4.52 22.22
CA GLN A 218 7.97 -5.38 22.05
C GLN A 218 8.62 -5.54 23.43
N GLU A 219 8.81 -6.77 23.91
CA GLU A 219 9.52 -6.97 25.18
C GLU A 219 10.98 -6.52 25.01
N GLU A 220 11.38 -5.44 25.69
CA GLU A 220 12.79 -5.11 25.91
C GLU A 220 13.34 -6.01 27.03
N SER A 221 13.61 -7.28 26.78
CA SER A 221 14.51 -8.01 27.69
C SER A 221 15.12 -9.29 27.12
N GLY A 222 16.45 -9.26 27.07
CA GLY A 222 17.32 -10.40 27.33
C GLY A 222 17.64 -11.27 26.12
N GLN A 223 18.86 -11.12 25.59
CA GLN A 223 19.57 -12.08 24.73
C GLN A 223 18.65 -13.08 23.99
N GLN A 224 17.97 -12.63 22.94
CA GLN A 224 17.32 -13.53 21.99
C GLN A 224 18.32 -13.91 20.89
N ASP A 225 18.39 -15.21 20.58
CA ASP A 225 19.13 -15.73 19.44
C ASP A 225 18.60 -15.11 18.13
N GLU A 226 19.49 -14.83 17.17
CA GLU A 226 19.21 -14.06 15.94
C GLU A 226 18.12 -14.67 15.01
N ASP A 227 17.63 -15.88 15.30
CA ASP A 227 16.66 -16.63 14.47
C ASP A 227 15.21 -16.65 15.03
N GLU A 228 14.92 -16.04 16.18
CA GLU A 228 13.56 -16.03 16.74
C GLU A 228 12.70 -14.86 16.22
N LYS A 229 11.50 -15.18 15.71
CA LYS A 229 10.50 -14.19 15.29
C LYS A 229 10.09 -13.32 16.49
N PRO A 230 9.89 -11.99 16.30
CA PRO A 230 9.47 -11.10 17.38
C PRO A 230 8.19 -11.61 18.04
N GLN A 231 8.24 -11.85 19.35
CA GLN A 231 7.08 -12.25 20.14
C GLN A 231 6.26 -11.02 20.53
N TYR A 232 4.98 -11.04 20.19
CA TYR A 232 4.02 -9.99 20.51
C TYR A 232 3.13 -10.43 21.68
N THR A 233 3.15 -9.70 22.79
CA THR A 233 2.31 -9.97 23.96
C THR A 233 0.99 -9.18 23.89
N TYR A 234 -0.13 -9.91 23.94
CA TYR A 234 -1.48 -9.33 23.91
C TYR A 234 -1.77 -8.63 25.24
N GLN A 235 -1.84 -7.29 25.23
CA GLN A 235 -2.28 -6.49 26.37
C GLN A 235 -3.66 -5.87 26.07
N ASN A 236 -4.70 -6.28 26.80
CA ASN A 236 -6.06 -5.79 26.61
C ASN A 236 -6.52 -4.95 27.80
N ASP A 237 -5.99 -3.73 27.88
CA ASP A 237 -6.32 -2.78 28.95
C ASP A 237 -7.76 -2.23 28.84
N PHE A 238 -8.46 -2.51 27.73
CA PHE A 238 -9.85 -2.09 27.51
C PHE A 238 -10.69 -3.20 26.82
N PRO A 239 -11.09 -4.26 27.55
CA PRO A 239 -11.67 -5.49 27.01
C PRO A 239 -13.18 -5.36 26.75
N ILE A 240 -13.57 -4.52 25.80
CA ILE A 240 -14.98 -4.24 25.49
C ILE A 240 -15.49 -4.90 24.19
N GLY A 241 -14.67 -5.73 23.57
CA GLY A 241 -14.92 -6.29 22.24
C GLY A 241 -14.18 -5.52 21.14
N HIS A 242 -13.77 -6.24 20.09
CA HIS A 242 -12.92 -5.69 19.02
C HIS A 242 -13.63 -4.60 18.21
N GLY A 243 -14.82 -4.92 17.69
CA GLY A 243 -15.60 -3.99 16.90
C GLY A 243 -16.09 -2.78 17.71
N GLU A 244 -16.55 -2.99 18.95
CA GLU A 244 -16.95 -1.90 19.86
C GLU A 244 -15.79 -0.95 20.12
N LYS A 245 -14.61 -1.51 20.39
CA LYS A 245 -13.40 -0.73 20.66
C LYS A 245 -13.01 0.12 19.47
N SER A 246 -13.01 -0.43 18.25
CA SER A 246 -12.75 0.35 17.04
C SER A 246 -13.74 1.51 16.89
N VAL A 247 -15.04 1.24 17.04
CA VAL A 247 -16.09 2.29 16.97
C VAL A 247 -15.84 3.39 17.99
N ILE A 248 -15.64 3.03 19.26
CA ILE A 248 -15.45 4.00 20.35
C ILE A 248 -14.19 4.84 20.13
N GLN A 249 -13.09 4.22 19.71
CA GLN A 249 -11.84 4.94 19.50
C GLN A 249 -11.95 5.94 18.34
N ILE A 250 -12.58 5.56 17.23
CA ILE A 250 -12.81 6.47 16.09
C ILE A 250 -13.74 7.62 16.49
N MET A 251 -14.81 7.30 17.23
CA MET A 251 -15.83 8.27 17.64
C MET A 251 -15.33 9.35 18.61
N ARG A 252 -14.14 9.18 19.21
CA ARG A 252 -13.47 10.24 19.98
C ARG A 252 -13.01 11.42 19.12
N PHE A 253 -12.85 11.20 17.81
CA PHE A 253 -12.31 12.20 16.89
C PHE A 253 -13.30 12.62 15.82
N ILE A 254 -14.03 11.67 15.22
CA ILE A 254 -15.00 11.93 14.15
C ILE A 254 -16.35 11.28 14.45
N SER A 255 -17.45 11.90 14.02
CA SER A 255 -18.76 11.25 14.12
C SER A 255 -18.88 10.12 13.09
N LEU A 256 -19.48 9.00 13.48
CA LEU A 256 -19.84 7.88 12.59
C LEU A 256 -21.35 7.82 12.38
N THR A 257 -21.76 7.43 11.17
CA THR A 257 -23.16 7.11 10.90
C THR A 257 -23.52 5.75 11.49
N ASN A 258 -24.81 5.49 11.71
CA ASN A 258 -25.27 4.19 12.21
C ASN A 258 -24.82 3.02 11.33
N GLU A 259 -24.75 3.22 10.02
CA GLU A 259 -24.34 2.17 9.09
C GLU A 259 -22.84 1.87 9.14
N GLU A 260 -22.02 2.91 9.30
CA GLU A 260 -20.57 2.77 9.53
C GLU A 260 -20.29 2.08 10.87
N ILE A 261 -21.03 2.45 11.91
CA ILE A 261 -20.97 1.79 13.22
C ILE A 261 -21.31 0.30 13.08
N LEU A 262 -22.41 -0.03 12.38
CA LEU A 262 -22.80 -1.43 12.16
C LEU A 262 -21.74 -2.19 11.36
N ALA A 263 -21.17 -1.56 10.33
CA ALA A 263 -20.14 -2.18 9.50
C ALA A 263 -18.88 -2.47 10.34
N ILE A 264 -18.32 -1.46 11.00
CA ILE A 264 -17.11 -1.61 11.82
C ILE A 264 -17.36 -2.56 12.99
N ARG A 265 -18.51 -2.47 13.67
CA ARG A 265 -18.80 -3.36 14.80
C ARG A 265 -18.83 -4.81 14.36
N TRP A 266 -19.49 -5.13 13.26
CA TRP A 266 -19.74 -6.50 12.82
C TRP A 266 -18.78 -6.98 11.72
N HIS A 267 -17.65 -6.30 11.50
CA HIS A 267 -16.69 -6.66 10.45
C HIS A 267 -16.14 -8.09 10.60
N MET A 268 -15.96 -8.57 11.84
CA MET A 268 -15.47 -9.93 12.11
C MET A 268 -16.49 -11.03 11.80
N GLY A 269 -17.76 -10.67 11.53
CA GLY A 269 -18.83 -11.63 11.25
C GLY A 269 -18.90 -12.75 12.29
N GLY A 270 -18.90 -14.00 11.82
CA GLY A 270 -18.99 -15.19 12.68
C GLY A 270 -17.79 -15.44 13.59
N PHE A 271 -16.68 -14.70 13.42
CA PHE A 271 -15.51 -14.78 14.29
C PHE A 271 -15.63 -13.91 15.53
N ASP A 272 -16.66 -13.05 15.61
CA ASP A 272 -16.92 -12.22 16.78
C ASP A 272 -17.34 -13.04 18.00
N ASP A 273 -16.81 -12.69 19.17
CA ASP A 273 -17.08 -13.43 20.41
C ASP A 273 -18.54 -13.34 20.85
N ALA A 274 -19.26 -12.24 20.56
CA ALA A 274 -20.68 -12.18 20.86
C ALA A 274 -21.48 -13.16 19.99
N VAL A 275 -21.07 -13.35 18.72
CA VAL A 275 -21.70 -14.33 17.83
C VAL A 275 -21.39 -15.76 18.28
N ARG A 276 -20.12 -16.03 18.65
CA ARG A 276 -19.74 -17.32 19.26
C ARG A 276 -20.47 -17.59 20.57
N GLY A 277 -20.79 -16.54 21.32
CA GLY A 277 -21.62 -16.57 22.52
C GLY A 277 -23.14 -16.70 22.24
N GLY A 278 -23.56 -16.83 20.99
CA GLY A 278 -24.95 -17.07 20.59
C GLY A 278 -25.75 -15.82 20.21
N SER A 279 -25.13 -14.64 20.13
CA SER A 279 -25.80 -13.43 19.65
C SER A 279 -26.26 -13.59 18.20
N ARG A 280 -27.49 -13.13 17.93
CA ARG A 280 -28.06 -13.07 16.58
C ARG A 280 -27.96 -11.68 15.95
N ASP A 281 -27.37 -10.73 16.65
CA ASP A 281 -27.36 -9.33 16.23
C ASP A 281 -26.49 -9.08 15.00
N MET A 282 -25.48 -9.91 14.75
CA MET A 282 -24.76 -9.91 13.48
C MET A 282 -25.71 -10.13 12.30
N ASN A 283 -26.60 -11.14 12.36
CA ASN A 283 -27.55 -11.41 11.28
C ASN A 283 -28.56 -10.25 11.13
N ASN A 284 -29.00 -9.67 12.24
CA ASN A 284 -29.86 -8.49 12.23
C ASN A 284 -29.16 -7.28 11.59
N ALA A 285 -27.86 -7.09 11.86
CA ALA A 285 -27.05 -6.03 11.29
C ALA A 285 -26.83 -6.23 9.79
N PHE A 286 -26.46 -7.45 9.36
CA PHE A 286 -26.27 -7.79 7.95
C PHE A 286 -27.57 -7.68 7.14
N GLY A 287 -28.72 -8.01 7.73
CA GLY A 287 -30.03 -7.78 7.12
C GLY A 287 -30.39 -6.30 6.93
N LYS A 288 -29.78 -5.39 7.71
CA LYS A 288 -30.05 -3.95 7.68
C LYS A 288 -28.99 -3.12 6.94
N SER A 289 -27.74 -3.61 6.90
CA SER A 289 -26.59 -2.89 6.36
C SER A 289 -25.85 -3.77 5.37
N LYS A 290 -26.01 -3.47 4.07
CA LYS A 290 -25.21 -4.11 3.01
C LYS A 290 -23.73 -3.77 3.15
N LEU A 291 -23.42 -2.58 3.65
CA LEU A 291 -22.04 -2.16 3.91
C LEU A 291 -21.36 -3.08 4.92
N ALA A 292 -22.07 -3.53 5.97
CA ALA A 292 -21.52 -4.47 6.95
C ALA A 292 -21.19 -5.83 6.33
N VAL A 293 -22.05 -6.34 5.45
CA VAL A 293 -21.79 -7.58 4.69
C VAL A 293 -20.57 -7.42 3.80
N MET A 294 -20.53 -6.35 2.99
CA MET A 294 -19.43 -6.13 2.06
C MET A 294 -18.10 -5.87 2.77
N LEU A 295 -18.10 -5.18 3.91
CA LEU A 295 -16.89 -4.98 4.71
C LEU A 295 -16.38 -6.32 5.27
N HIS A 296 -17.26 -7.16 5.82
CA HIS A 296 -16.87 -8.49 6.28
C HIS A 296 -16.29 -9.34 5.15
N LEU A 297 -16.90 -9.30 3.96
CA LEU A 297 -16.36 -9.99 2.79
C LEU A 297 -15.01 -9.41 2.34
N ALA A 298 -14.86 -8.08 2.34
CA ALA A 298 -13.61 -7.42 2.00
C ALA A 298 -12.47 -7.82 2.96
N ASP A 299 -12.75 -7.87 4.26
CA ASP A 299 -11.83 -8.32 5.31
C ASP A 299 -11.39 -9.79 5.10
N MET A 300 -12.34 -10.67 4.81
CA MET A 300 -12.04 -12.07 4.47
C MET A 300 -11.24 -12.19 3.17
N MET A 301 -11.57 -11.41 2.13
CA MET A 301 -10.83 -11.43 0.87
C MET A 301 -9.39 -10.94 1.05
N ALA A 302 -9.20 -9.85 1.80
CA ALA A 302 -7.86 -9.34 2.13
C ALA A 302 -7.03 -10.41 2.85
N THR A 303 -7.59 -10.97 3.93
CA THR A 303 -6.91 -11.98 4.76
C THR A 303 -6.56 -13.25 3.99
N TYR A 304 -7.49 -13.78 3.18
CA TYR A 304 -7.35 -15.12 2.59
C TYR A 304 -6.89 -15.13 1.14
N LEU A 305 -7.08 -14.05 0.38
CA LEU A 305 -6.73 -13.98 -1.03
C LEU A 305 -5.54 -13.06 -1.31
N ASP A 306 -5.39 -11.96 -0.56
CA ASP A 306 -4.33 -10.96 -0.81
C ASP A 306 -3.10 -11.17 0.08
N GLU A 307 -3.28 -11.77 1.25
CA GLU A 307 -2.23 -11.88 2.28
C GLU A 307 -1.64 -13.27 2.44
N ARG A 308 -2.22 -14.29 1.80
CA ARG A 308 -1.77 -15.69 1.91
C ARG A 308 -0.57 -16.06 1.03
N GLU A 309 -0.20 -15.23 0.06
CA GLU A 309 0.85 -15.52 -0.93
C GLU A 309 1.95 -14.44 -0.98
N ALA A 310 2.48 -14.02 0.17
CA ALA A 310 3.67 -13.15 0.24
C ALA A 310 4.77 -13.76 1.11
#